data_AF-Q1D1Z3-F1
#
_entry.id   AF-Q1D1Z3-F1
#
_cell.length_a   1.000
_cell.length_b   1.000
_cell.length_c   1.000
_cell.angle_alpha   90.00
_cell.angle_beta   90.00
_cell.angle_gamma   90.00
#
_symmetry.space_group_name_H-M   'P 1'
#
loop_
_entity.id
_entity.type
_entity.pdbx_description
1 polymer ?
#
loop_
_entity_poly.entity_id
_entity_poly.type
_entity_poly.pdbx_seq_one_letter_code
_entity_poly.pdbx_strand_id
1 'polypeptide(L)' 'MTTPPPESLPFPDSLCHRCAAPPRYVQSRTTTFILCPLLPQKYPPQPVRACALFKPKPPETPPVSR' A
#
# COMPACT_ATOMS: atom_id res chain seq x y z
N MET A 1 8.28 14.43 6.82
CA MET A 1 8.58 13.16 6.11
C MET A 1 7.82 13.22 4.79
N THR A 2 8.52 13.38 3.66
CA THR A 2 7.91 13.55 2.33
C THR A 2 7.37 12.21 1.84
N THR A 3 6.07 12.10 1.60
CA THR A 3 5.47 10.95 0.92
C THR A 3 6.00 10.91 -0.52
N PRO A 4 6.64 9.81 -0.98
CA PRO A 4 7.16 9.74 -2.34
C PRO A 4 6.02 9.75 -3.37
N PRO A 5 6.24 10.31 -4.58
CA PRO A 5 5.27 10.29 -5.66
C PRO A 5 4.84 8.85 -6.00
N PRO A 6 3.57 8.62 -6.36
CA PRO A 6 3.03 7.27 -6.59
C PRO A 6 3.75 6.50 -7.71
N GLU A 7 4.34 7.18 -8.69
CA GLU A 7 5.14 6.59 -9.77
C GLU A 7 6.49 6.03 -9.30
N SER A 8 6.97 6.45 -8.13
CA SER A 8 8.19 5.91 -7.50
C SER A 8 7.90 4.76 -6.53
N LEU A 9 6.64 4.41 -6.32
CA LEU A 9 6.27 3.32 -5.43
C LEU A 9 6.45 1.97 -6.12
N PRO A 10 6.93 0.94 -5.40
CA PRO A 10 6.86 -0.42 -5.89
C PRO A 10 5.39 -0.78 -6.12
N PHE A 11 5.08 -1.27 -7.33
CA PHE A 11 3.72 -1.63 -7.75
C PHE A 11 2.72 -0.46 -7.69
N PRO A 12 2.85 0.56 -8.55
CA PRO A 12 2.01 1.76 -8.51
C PRO A 12 0.50 1.44 -8.61
N ASP A 13 0.15 0.42 -9.38
CA ASP A 13 -1.24 -0.03 -9.58
C ASP A 13 -1.81 -0.87 -8.42
N SER A 14 -1.03 -1.13 -7.37
CA SER A 14 -1.46 -1.98 -6.25
C SER A 14 -2.53 -1.28 -5.40
N LEU A 15 -3.65 -1.96 -5.17
CA LEU A 15 -4.71 -1.48 -4.27
C LEU A 15 -4.22 -1.28 -2.83
N CYS A 16 -3.10 -1.92 -2.45
CA CYS A 16 -2.51 -1.78 -1.12
C CYS A 16 -2.18 -0.32 -0.77
N HIS A 17 -1.77 0.50 -1.73
CA HIS A 17 -1.44 1.92 -1.51
C HIS A 17 -2.67 2.77 -1.17
N ARG A 18 -3.84 2.33 -1.64
CA ARG A 18 -5.13 2.98 -1.42
C ARG A 18 -5.90 2.37 -0.26
N CYS A 19 -5.37 1.33 0.38
CA CYS A 19 -6.02 0.62 1.46
C CYS A 19 -5.85 1.38 2.79
N ALA A 20 -6.86 1.31 3.66
CA ALA A 20 -6.81 1.81 5.03
C ALA A 20 -5.90 0.95 5.93
N ALA A 21 -5.61 -0.29 5.51
CA ALA A 21 -4.62 -1.13 6.17
C ALA A 21 -3.21 -0.71 5.70
N PRO A 22 -2.32 -0.24 6.60
CA PRO A 22 -1.01 0.26 6.21
C PRO A 22 -0.14 -0.89 5.64
N PRO A 23 0.31 -0.80 4.38
CA PRO A 23 1.18 -1.82 3.79
C PRO A 23 2.58 -1.79 4.45
N ARG A 24 3.17 -2.96 4.63
CA ARG A 24 4.59 -3.09 4.98
C ARG A 24 5.40 -3.42 3.73
N TYR A 25 6.50 -2.73 3.51
CA TYR A 25 7.41 -3.05 2.41
C TYR A 25 8.52 -3.96 2.92
N VAL A 26 8.60 -5.16 2.37
CA VAL A 26 9.70 -6.09 2.59
C VAL A 26 10.65 -5.92 1.41
N GLN A 27 11.80 -5.29 1.66
CA GLN A 27 12.82 -5.05 0.66
C GLN A 27 13.94 -6.07 0.80
N SER A 28 14.34 -6.66 -0.33
CA SER A 28 15.54 -7.48 -0.46
C SER A 28 16.55 -6.76 -1.35
N ARG A 29 17.70 -7.38 -1.63
CA ARG A 29 18.75 -6.80 -2.49
C ARG A 29 18.25 -6.47 -3.90
N THR A 30 17.29 -7.22 -4.43
CA THR A 30 16.84 -7.10 -5.83
C THR A 30 15.33 -7.04 -5.97
N THR A 31 14.57 -7.28 -4.91
CA THR A 31 13.11 -7.37 -4.96
C THR A 31 12.47 -6.55 -3.85
N THR A 32 11.29 -6.01 -4.13
CA THR A 32 10.44 -5.39 -3.11
C THR A 32 9.10 -6.10 -3.13
N PHE A 33 8.58 -6.39 -1.94
CA PHE A 33 7.29 -7.05 -1.75
C PHE A 33 6.42 -6.24 -0.80
N ILE A 34 5.12 -6.13 -1.09
CA ILE A 34 4.15 -5.49 -0.20
C ILE A 34 3.48 -6.53 0.70
N LEU A 35 3.76 -6.52 2.00
CA LEU A 35 3.10 -7.39 2.97
C LEU A 35 1.94 -6.66 3.66
N CYS A 36 0.72 -7.18 3.52
CA CYS A 36 -0.46 -6.72 4.26
C CYS A 36 -0.47 -7.36 5.66
N PRO A 37 -0.54 -6.56 6.73
CA PRO A 37 -0.57 -7.07 8.10
C PRO A 37 -1.82 -7.90 8.41
N LEU A 38 -2.90 -7.74 7.62
CA LEU A 38 -4.17 -8.47 7.82
C LEU A 38 -4.20 -9.85 7.15
N LEU A 39 -3.25 -10.15 6.26
CA LEU A 39 -3.16 -11.45 5.56
C LEU A 39 -1.73 -12.00 5.63
N PRO A 40 -1.22 -12.37 6.81
CA PRO A 40 0.15 -12.85 6.95
C PRO A 40 0.41 -14.22 6.31
N GLN A 41 -0.62 -15.05 6.13
CA GLN A 41 -0.47 -16.47 5.76
C GLN A 41 -0.63 -16.76 4.25
N LYS A 42 -1.60 -16.16 3.57
CA LYS A 42 -1.86 -16.39 2.15
C LYS A 42 -1.99 -15.06 1.43
N TYR A 43 -0.98 -14.74 0.63
CA TYR A 43 -0.93 -13.48 -0.09
C TYR A 43 -1.29 -13.66 -1.56
N PRO A 44 -2.16 -12.82 -2.13
CA PRO A 44 -2.39 -12.81 -3.58
C PRO A 44 -1.12 -12.39 -4.35
N PRO A 45 -0.98 -12.80 -5.62
CA PRO A 45 0.14 -12.38 -6.46
C PRO A 45 0.22 -10.86 -6.57
N GLN A 46 1.43 -10.32 -6.58
CA GLN A 46 1.68 -8.89 -6.70
C GLN A 46 1.90 -8.49 -8.16
N PRO A 47 1.37 -7.34 -8.61
CA PRO A 47 0.64 -6.30 -7.86
C PRO A 47 -0.78 -6.72 -7.47
N VAL A 48 -1.21 -6.36 -6.24
CA VAL A 48 -2.56 -6.73 -5.75
C VAL A 48 -3.61 -5.82 -6.37
N ARG A 49 -4.31 -6.33 -7.40
CA ARG A 49 -5.37 -5.62 -8.11
C ARG A 49 -6.79 -5.95 -7.64
N ALA A 50 -6.94 -7.03 -6.88
CA ALA A 50 -8.21 -7.44 -6.28
C ALA A 50 -7.95 -8.01 -4.88
N CYS A 51 -8.70 -7.55 -3.87
CA CYS A 51 -8.57 -8.02 -2.49
C CYS A 51 -9.93 -7.95 -1.78
N ALA A 52 -10.38 -9.07 -1.21
CA ALA A 52 -11.65 -9.15 -0.49
C ALA A 52 -11.65 -8.33 0.82
N LEU A 53 -10.47 -8.04 1.38
CA LEU A 53 -10.32 -7.24 2.60
C LEU A 53 -10.00 -5.77 2.31
N PHE A 54 -10.04 -5.35 1.05
CA PHE A 54 -9.77 -3.96 0.68
C PHE A 54 -10.77 -3.02 1.35
N LYS A 55 -10.25 -2.02 2.05
CA LYS A 55 -11.00 -0.89 2.59
C LYS A 55 -10.31 0.39 2.12
N PRO A 56 -10.96 1.32 1.44
CA PRO A 56 -10.31 2.54 0.97
C PRO A 56 -9.83 3.40 2.14
N LYS A 57 -8.63 3.98 2.05
CA LYS A 57 -8.14 5.00 2.98
C LYS A 57 -9.08 6.22 2.88
N PRO A 58 -9.50 6.83 4.01
CA PRO A 58 -10.21 8.10 3.96
C PRO A 58 -9.35 9.16 3.26
N PRO A 59 -9.95 10.06 2.46
CA PRO A 59 -9.22 11.17 1.88
C PRO A 59 -8.56 11.94 3.02
N GLU A 60 -7.24 12.15 2.92
CA GLU A 60 -6.49 12.92 3.89
C GLU A 60 -6.93 14.38 3.74
N THR A 61 -7.90 14.80 4.53
CA THR A 61 -8.29 16.22 4.61
C THR A 61 -7.05 16.98 5.06
N PRO A 62 -6.45 17.85 4.23
CA PRO A 62 -5.31 18.62 4.67
C PRO A 62 -5.75 19.48 5.87
N PRO A 63 -4.92 19.63 6.92
CA PRO A 63 -5.28 20.44 8.06
C PRO A 63 -5.50 21.87 7.57
N VAL A 64 -6.73 22.37 7.72
CA VAL A 64 -7.06 23.79 7.56
C VAL A 64 -6.20 24.55 8.58
N SER A 65 -5.11 25.14 8.09
CA SER A 65 -4.30 26.09 8.84
C SER A 65 -5.14 27.35 9.03
N ARG A 66 -5.44 27.71 10.29
CA ARG A 66 -6.13 28.95 10.68
C ARG A 66 -5.13 30.09 10.83
#